data_AF-A0A6A6C053-F1
#
_entry.id   AF-A0A6A6C053-F1
#
_cell.length_a   1.000
_cell.length_b   1.000
_cell.length_c   1.000
_cell.angle_alpha   90.00
_cell.angle_beta   90.00
_cell.angle_gamma   90.00
#
_symmetry.space_group_name_H-M   'P 1'
#
loop_
_entity.id
_entity.type
_entity.pdbx_description
1 polymer ?
#
loop_
_entity_poly.entity_id
_entity_poly.type
_entity_poly.pdbx_seq_one_letter_code
_entity_poly.pdbx_strand_id
1 'polypeptide(L)'
;MGRYNFAAQNVQKQASQLLHAKRIPAPPSWYDVIGNTPPSTRLVRQPMQRAQEPGKRPPRKRSRMFQPLNITYEEDKLRWEYFNDHPWELARPRVVLENDGRDHEKWDWSVPLDAAVHRPKARFFDKAYDEEQREIRTLWDRTMVKQSARPINGESVVQRQNYLLRTGMQPAAAYDKARKELYRIRHAQETEARVAREEALATGAYFGPGPLQIGMQLEDKAYEDWKTWAEKQIVAFKQLQGSAYTGTENESADLEIQEPQQEELQEVSSEIPATKAGQAAQGGAAIHP
;
A
#
# COMPACT_ATOMS: atom_id res chain seq x y z
N MET A 1 -10.89 -36.41 -11.79
CA MET A 1 -11.92 -35.77 -10.95
C MET A 1 -12.09 -36.63 -9.70
N GLY A 2 -11.62 -36.17 -8.54
CA GLY A 2 -11.80 -36.91 -7.28
C GLY A 2 -13.30 -37.09 -6.99
N ARG A 3 -13.71 -38.29 -6.55
CA ARG A 3 -15.08 -38.53 -6.10
C ARG A 3 -15.33 -37.69 -4.84
N TYR A 4 -16.43 -36.95 -4.79
CA TYR A 4 -16.80 -36.20 -3.58
C TYR A 4 -17.12 -37.17 -2.44
N ASN A 5 -16.51 -36.97 -1.28
CA ASN A 5 -16.83 -37.73 -0.06
C ASN A 5 -17.89 -36.96 0.75
N PHE A 6 -19.11 -37.52 0.84
CA PHE A 6 -20.23 -36.93 1.58
C PHE A 6 -20.35 -37.46 3.02
N ALA A 7 -19.40 -38.26 3.51
CA ALA A 7 -19.46 -38.83 4.86
C ALA A 7 -19.58 -37.75 5.95
N ALA A 8 -18.86 -36.64 5.81
CA ALA A 8 -18.91 -35.53 6.77
C ALA A 8 -20.25 -34.78 6.80
N GLN A 9 -20.94 -34.66 5.66
CA GLN A 9 -22.28 -34.05 5.60
C GLN A 9 -23.38 -35.00 6.08
N ASN A 10 -23.17 -36.30 5.91
CA ASN A 10 -24.16 -37.34 6.22
C ASN A 10 -24.00 -37.95 7.62
N VAL A 11 -23.24 -37.32 8.53
CA VAL A 11 -22.97 -37.84 9.88
C VAL A 11 -24.27 -38.07 10.67
N GLN A 12 -25.23 -37.15 10.58
CA GLN A 12 -26.56 -37.32 11.21
C GLN A 12 -27.35 -38.48 10.60
N LYS A 13 -27.30 -38.66 9.27
CA LYS A 13 -27.94 -39.78 8.57
C LYS A 13 -27.30 -41.12 8.94
N GLN A 14 -25.98 -41.16 9.13
CA GLN A 14 -25.28 -42.36 9.60
C GLN A 14 -25.61 -42.67 11.06
N ALA A 15 -25.65 -41.66 11.93
CA ALA A 15 -26.05 -41.83 13.32
C ALA A 15 -27.50 -42.31 13.46
N SER A 16 -28.42 -41.77 12.66
CA SER A 16 -29.82 -42.23 12.67
C SER A 16 -29.94 -43.70 12.23
N GLN A 17 -29.14 -44.12 11.24
CA GLN A 17 -29.06 -45.53 10.83
C GLN A 17 -28.50 -46.43 11.94
N LEU A 18 -27.45 -45.99 12.65
CA LEU A 18 -26.86 -46.76 13.75
C LEU A 18 -27.79 -46.87 14.97
N LEU A 19 -28.57 -45.82 15.26
CA LEU A 19 -29.61 -45.83 16.29
C LEU A 19 -30.76 -46.77 15.93
N HIS A 20 -31.24 -46.70 14.68
CA HIS A 20 -32.29 -47.59 14.19
C HIS A 20 -31.86 -49.07 14.21
N ALA A 21 -30.61 -49.34 13.84
CA ALA A 21 -30.01 -50.68 13.90
C ALA A 21 -29.62 -51.12 15.32
N LYS A 22 -29.90 -50.30 16.35
CA LYS A 22 -29.54 -50.53 17.77
C LYS A 22 -28.05 -50.84 17.99
N ARG A 23 -27.16 -50.30 17.15
CA ARG A 23 -25.69 -50.42 17.30
C ARG A 23 -25.11 -49.43 18.30
N ILE A 24 -25.82 -48.33 18.56
CA ILE A 24 -25.49 -47.33 19.58
C ILE A 24 -26.65 -47.28 20.58
N PRO A 25 -26.38 -47.27 21.90
CA PRO A 25 -27.43 -47.36 22.93
C PRO A 25 -28.24 -46.06 23.12
N ALA A 26 -27.64 -44.90 22.86
CA ALA A 26 -28.29 -43.59 23.02
C ALA A 26 -27.84 -42.64 21.90
N PRO A 27 -28.69 -41.66 21.50
CA PRO A 27 -28.29 -40.66 20.53
C PRO A 27 -27.07 -39.86 21.03
N PRO A 28 -26.08 -39.59 20.16
CA PRO A 28 -25.00 -38.67 20.49
C PRO A 28 -25.55 -37.30 20.90
N SER A 29 -24.87 -36.59 21.80
CA SER A 29 -25.31 -35.28 22.31
C SER A 29 -25.54 -34.23 21.22
N TRP A 30 -24.84 -34.33 20.09
CA TRP A 30 -24.97 -33.42 18.94
C TRP A 30 -26.12 -33.79 17.98
N TYR A 31 -26.74 -34.97 18.11
CA TYR A 31 -27.68 -35.52 17.13
C TYR A 31 -28.91 -34.62 16.91
N ASP A 32 -29.53 -34.16 18.01
CA ASP A 32 -30.70 -33.28 17.96
C ASP A 32 -30.35 -31.89 17.43
N VAL A 33 -29.16 -31.38 17.77
CA VAL A 33 -28.66 -30.07 17.31
C VAL A 33 -28.49 -30.03 15.79
N ILE A 34 -27.87 -31.07 15.22
CA ILE A 34 -27.71 -31.19 13.75
C ILE A 34 -29.05 -31.46 13.06
N GLY A 35 -29.97 -32.18 13.73
CA GLY A 35 -31.33 -32.35 13.21
C GLY A 35 -32.11 -31.04 13.11
N ASN A 36 -31.96 -30.16 14.09
CA ASN A 36 -32.59 -28.83 14.10
C ASN A 36 -31.86 -27.84 13.17
N THR A 37 -30.56 -28.02 12.96
CA THR A 37 -29.71 -27.11 12.16
C THR A 37 -28.96 -27.91 11.09
N PRO A 38 -29.65 -28.30 9.98
CA PRO A 38 -29.04 -29.16 8.98
C PRO A 38 -27.88 -28.47 8.24
N PRO A 39 -26.80 -29.20 7.88
CA PRO A 39 -25.68 -28.63 7.14
C PRO A 39 -26.09 -28.25 5.71
N SER A 40 -25.40 -27.26 5.13
CA SER A 40 -25.64 -26.85 3.73
C SER A 40 -25.29 -27.97 2.74
N THR A 41 -26.23 -28.34 1.86
CA THR A 41 -26.09 -29.48 0.93
C THR A 41 -25.58 -29.11 -0.46
N ARG A 42 -25.35 -27.81 -0.73
CA ARG A 42 -25.12 -27.32 -2.10
C ARG A 42 -23.63 -27.36 -2.46
N LEU A 43 -23.19 -28.45 -3.10
CA LEU A 43 -21.88 -28.55 -3.80
C LEU A 43 -22.02 -28.31 -5.32
N VAL A 44 -23.04 -27.55 -5.71
CA VAL A 44 -23.30 -27.20 -7.11
C VAL A 44 -22.69 -25.83 -7.37
N ARG A 45 -21.89 -25.71 -8.45
CA ARG A 45 -21.43 -24.42 -8.94
C ARG A 45 -22.63 -23.63 -9.44
N GLN A 46 -22.99 -22.57 -8.74
CA GLN A 46 -24.08 -21.70 -9.17
C GLN A 46 -23.59 -20.80 -10.31
N PRO A 47 -24.38 -20.61 -11.37
CA PRO A 47 -24.04 -19.63 -12.40
C PRO A 47 -24.15 -18.23 -11.78
N MET A 48 -23.05 -17.46 -11.81
CA MET A 48 -23.10 -16.06 -11.41
C MET A 48 -23.76 -15.25 -12.51
N GLN A 49 -24.78 -14.47 -12.15
CA GLN A 49 -25.41 -13.53 -13.09
C GLN A 49 -24.41 -12.41 -13.38
N ARG A 50 -23.90 -12.34 -14.61
CA ARG A 50 -23.19 -11.15 -15.08
C ARG A 50 -24.21 -10.04 -15.25
N ALA A 51 -23.93 -8.88 -14.67
CA ALA A 51 -24.66 -7.65 -15.00
C ALA A 51 -24.63 -7.52 -16.52
N GLN A 52 -25.81 -7.55 -17.16
CA GLN A 52 -25.89 -7.21 -18.57
C GLN A 52 -25.69 -5.71 -18.62
N GLU A 53 -24.56 -5.26 -19.16
CA GLU A 53 -24.38 -3.84 -19.45
C GLU A 53 -25.56 -3.38 -20.34
N PRO A 54 -26.30 -2.34 -19.91
CA PRO A 54 -27.43 -1.86 -20.68
C PRO A 54 -26.98 -1.49 -22.10
N GLY A 55 -27.67 -2.01 -23.11
CA GLY A 55 -27.38 -1.76 -24.53
C GLY A 55 -26.47 -2.79 -25.22
N LYS A 56 -25.84 -3.73 -24.50
CA LYS A 56 -25.06 -4.80 -25.14
C LYS A 56 -25.87 -6.07 -25.39
N ARG A 57 -25.85 -6.56 -26.64
CA ARG A 57 -26.47 -7.84 -27.00
C ARG A 57 -25.74 -9.00 -26.31
N PRO A 58 -26.46 -10.00 -25.78
CA PRO A 58 -25.82 -11.14 -25.12
C PRO A 58 -24.98 -11.94 -26.11
N PRO A 59 -23.80 -12.46 -25.70
CA PRO A 59 -22.96 -13.25 -26.57
C PRO A 59 -23.64 -14.58 -26.96
N ARG A 60 -23.41 -15.04 -28.20
CA ARG A 60 -23.99 -16.30 -28.74
C ARG A 60 -23.58 -17.55 -27.95
N LYS A 61 -22.41 -17.54 -27.30
CA LYS A 61 -21.93 -18.58 -26.39
C LYS A 61 -21.56 -17.97 -25.04
N ARG A 62 -22.19 -18.45 -23.98
CA ARG A 62 -21.91 -18.00 -22.60
C ARG A 62 -20.76 -18.82 -22.03
N SER A 63 -19.52 -18.39 -22.26
CA SER A 63 -18.35 -18.92 -21.56
C SER A 63 -18.27 -18.32 -20.15
N ARG A 64 -17.62 -19.01 -19.20
CA ARG A 64 -17.27 -18.46 -17.87
C ARG A 64 -18.46 -18.10 -16.97
N MET A 65 -19.61 -18.77 -17.13
CA MET A 65 -20.80 -18.57 -16.27
C MET A 65 -20.57 -18.96 -14.80
N PHE A 66 -19.66 -19.90 -14.56
CA PHE A 66 -19.29 -20.37 -13.23
C PHE A 66 -17.99 -19.74 -12.71
N GLN A 67 -17.45 -18.75 -13.43
CA GLN A 67 -16.24 -18.03 -13.02
C GLN A 67 -16.65 -16.80 -12.19
N PRO A 68 -16.00 -16.52 -11.05
CA PRO A 68 -16.23 -15.29 -10.31
C PRO A 68 -15.99 -14.06 -11.18
N LEU A 69 -16.73 -12.98 -10.91
CA LEU A 69 -16.61 -11.72 -11.63
C LEU A 69 -15.43 -10.93 -11.09
N ASN A 70 -14.67 -10.30 -11.98
CA ASN A 70 -13.69 -9.31 -11.59
C ASN A 70 -14.46 -8.07 -11.14
N ILE A 71 -14.25 -7.66 -9.89
CA ILE A 71 -14.83 -6.45 -9.33
C ILE A 71 -13.93 -5.29 -9.75
N THR A 72 -14.52 -4.30 -10.44
CA THR A 72 -13.82 -3.11 -10.90
C THR A 72 -14.62 -1.88 -10.49
N TYR A 73 -13.91 -0.87 -9.99
CA TYR A 73 -14.51 0.37 -9.51
C TYR A 73 -14.09 1.55 -10.39
N GLU A 74 -14.87 2.63 -10.38
CA GLU A 74 -14.52 3.86 -11.12
C GLU A 74 -13.30 4.53 -10.49
N GLU A 75 -13.21 4.43 -9.16
CA GLU A 75 -12.13 4.91 -8.31
C GLU A 75 -10.79 4.25 -8.66
N ASP A 76 -10.78 3.03 -9.20
CA ASP A 76 -9.55 2.33 -9.59
C ASP A 76 -8.78 3.09 -10.68
N LYS A 77 -9.49 3.73 -11.61
CA LYS A 77 -8.89 4.58 -12.64
C LYS A 77 -8.31 5.85 -12.04
N LEU A 78 -9.06 6.49 -11.14
CA LEU A 78 -8.63 7.72 -10.45
C LEU A 78 -7.38 7.47 -9.59
N ARG A 79 -7.31 6.32 -8.90
CA ARG A 79 -6.12 5.91 -8.16
C ARG A 79 -4.91 5.78 -9.08
N TRP A 80 -5.09 5.11 -10.22
CA TRP A 80 -4.01 4.91 -11.19
C TRP A 80 -3.47 6.25 -11.71
N GLU A 81 -4.36 7.16 -12.10
CA GLU A 81 -3.99 8.52 -12.53
C GLU A 81 -3.24 9.28 -11.42
N TYR A 82 -3.80 9.31 -10.20
CA TYR A 82 -3.22 10.06 -9.09
C TYR A 82 -1.82 9.56 -8.69
N PHE A 83 -1.63 8.24 -8.54
CA PHE A 83 -0.35 7.68 -8.09
C PHE A 83 0.73 7.69 -9.17
N ASN A 84 0.36 7.75 -10.45
CA ASN A 84 1.32 7.98 -11.53
C ASN A 84 1.85 9.42 -11.52
N ASP A 85 0.99 10.40 -11.25
CA ASP A 85 1.39 11.80 -11.10
C ASP A 85 2.22 12.02 -9.83
N HIS A 86 1.95 11.23 -8.77
CA HIS A 86 2.55 11.38 -7.44
C HIS A 86 3.24 10.09 -6.97
N PRO A 87 4.33 9.65 -7.63
CA PRO A 87 4.99 8.39 -7.30
C PRO A 87 5.49 8.37 -5.84
N TRP A 88 5.93 9.51 -5.31
CA TRP A 88 6.43 9.62 -3.94
C TRP A 88 5.34 9.57 -2.86
N GLU A 89 4.05 9.65 -3.21
CA GLU A 89 2.99 9.35 -2.22
C GLU A 89 2.94 7.86 -1.88
N LEU A 90 3.48 6.97 -2.72
CA LEU A 90 3.63 5.54 -2.41
C LEU A 90 4.74 5.27 -1.37
N ALA A 91 5.72 6.16 -1.24
CA ALA A 91 6.77 6.05 -0.24
C ALA A 91 6.26 6.37 1.18
N ARG A 92 5.10 7.02 1.31
CA ARG A 92 4.49 7.29 2.61
C ARG A 92 3.86 6.00 3.17
N PRO A 93 4.25 5.54 4.37
CA PRO A 93 3.73 4.30 4.93
C PRO A 93 2.21 4.39 5.15
N ARG A 94 1.49 3.34 4.73
CA ARG A 94 0.03 3.24 4.86
C ARG A 94 -0.35 1.98 5.62
N VAL A 95 -1.16 2.14 6.67
CA VAL A 95 -1.80 1.02 7.36
C VAL A 95 -3.02 0.58 6.56
N VAL A 96 -3.03 -0.69 6.14
CA VAL A 96 -4.14 -1.31 5.40
C VAL A 96 -5.08 -2.08 6.34
N LEU A 97 -4.59 -2.44 7.53
CA LEU A 97 -5.40 -3.11 8.54
C LEU A 97 -6.55 -2.20 8.97
N GLU A 98 -7.78 -2.67 8.75
CA GLU A 98 -8.98 -1.97 9.17
C GLU A 98 -9.18 -2.08 10.68
N ASN A 99 -9.76 -1.05 11.29
CA ASN A 99 -10.09 -1.06 12.71
C ASN A 99 -11.43 -1.76 12.97
N ASP A 100 -12.53 -1.22 12.43
CA ASP A 100 -13.90 -1.73 12.64
C ASP A 100 -14.69 -1.93 11.33
N GLY A 101 -14.09 -1.65 10.17
CA GLY A 101 -14.71 -1.78 8.85
C GLY A 101 -15.87 -0.82 8.56
N ARG A 102 -16.23 0.06 9.52
CA ARG A 102 -17.36 1.02 9.42
C ARG A 102 -16.90 2.42 9.03
N ASP A 103 -15.92 2.37 8.18
CA ASP A 103 -15.12 3.47 7.72
C ASP A 103 -15.97 4.37 6.81
N HIS A 104 -16.60 3.77 5.80
CA HIS A 104 -17.51 4.45 4.88
C HIS A 104 -18.67 5.23 5.54
N GLU A 105 -19.09 4.88 6.76
CA GLU A 105 -20.17 5.58 7.49
C GLU A 105 -19.69 6.86 8.19
N LYS A 106 -18.40 6.95 8.51
CA LYS A 106 -17.83 8.03 9.35
C LYS A 106 -17.50 9.27 8.55
N TRP A 107 -16.99 9.09 7.33
CA TRP A 107 -16.37 10.19 6.58
C TRP A 107 -17.32 10.83 5.60
N ASP A 108 -17.43 12.14 5.75
CA ASP A 108 -18.19 12.98 4.85
C ASP A 108 -17.24 13.63 3.84
N TRP A 109 -17.37 13.23 2.58
CA TRP A 109 -16.56 13.73 1.47
C TRP A 109 -17.07 15.06 0.90
N SER A 110 -18.20 15.58 1.42
CA SER A 110 -18.66 16.94 1.13
C SER A 110 -17.74 18.01 1.72
N VAL A 111 -17.15 17.71 2.88
CA VAL A 111 -16.20 18.57 3.59
C VAL A 111 -14.85 18.52 2.88
N PRO A 112 -14.26 19.68 2.51
CA PRO A 112 -12.98 19.71 1.82
C PRO A 112 -11.87 19.13 2.71
N LEU A 113 -10.80 18.64 2.08
CA LEU A 113 -9.72 17.99 2.83
C LEU A 113 -8.99 19.00 3.72
N ASP A 114 -8.80 20.23 3.23
CA ASP A 114 -8.09 21.33 3.90
C ASP A 114 -8.93 22.10 4.93
N ALA A 115 -10.15 21.61 5.22
CA ALA A 115 -11.05 22.23 6.19
C ALA A 115 -10.39 22.43 7.57
N ALA A 116 -9.52 21.50 7.99
CA ALA A 116 -8.79 21.56 9.24
C ALA A 116 -7.80 22.74 9.32
N VAL A 117 -7.18 23.12 8.19
CA VAL A 117 -6.21 24.22 8.11
C VAL A 117 -6.93 25.57 8.06
N HIS A 118 -8.10 25.63 7.42
CA HIS A 118 -8.89 26.84 7.25
C HIS A 118 -9.94 27.04 8.35
N ARG A 119 -9.51 27.08 9.61
CA ARG A 119 -10.41 27.42 10.71
C ARG A 119 -10.87 28.89 10.61
N PRO A 120 -12.18 29.19 10.70
CA PRO A 120 -12.67 30.57 10.75
C PRO A 120 -12.02 31.35 11.90
N LYS A 121 -11.44 32.52 11.59
CA LYS A 121 -10.80 33.38 12.61
C LYS A 121 -11.87 34.09 13.44
N ALA A 122 -11.73 34.06 14.76
CA ALA A 122 -12.49 34.95 15.63
C ALA A 122 -12.04 36.40 15.39
N ARG A 123 -12.92 37.23 14.83
CA ARG A 123 -12.67 38.67 14.70
C ARG A 123 -13.03 39.34 16.03
N PHE A 124 -12.07 40.03 16.64
CA PHE A 124 -12.23 40.62 17.97
C PHE A 124 -12.96 41.98 18.00
N PHE A 125 -13.32 42.57 16.85
CA PHE A 125 -13.62 44.01 16.76
C PHE A 125 -15.08 44.41 16.49
N ASP A 126 -16.01 43.52 16.13
CA ASP A 126 -17.39 43.92 15.78
C ASP A 126 -18.45 43.01 16.44
N LYS A 127 -19.23 43.55 17.39
CA LYS A 127 -20.16 42.77 18.24
C LYS A 127 -21.40 42.24 17.51
N ALA A 128 -21.85 42.89 16.43
CA ALA A 128 -23.07 42.51 15.69
C ALA A 128 -22.81 41.44 14.61
N TYR A 129 -21.61 41.41 14.02
CA TYR A 129 -21.16 40.36 13.09
C TYR A 129 -20.63 39.11 13.81
N ASP A 130 -20.67 39.09 15.14
CA ASP A 130 -20.03 38.08 15.99
C ASP A 130 -20.91 36.82 16.15
N GLU A 131 -22.25 36.92 16.13
CA GLU A 131 -23.15 35.78 16.36
C GLU A 131 -23.11 34.75 15.21
N GLU A 132 -23.27 35.19 13.96
CA GLU A 132 -23.20 34.31 12.79
C GLU A 132 -21.81 33.65 12.65
N GLN A 133 -20.73 34.40 12.92
CA GLN A 133 -19.37 33.86 12.88
C GLN A 133 -19.10 32.87 14.02
N ARG A 134 -19.67 33.10 15.21
CA ARG A 134 -19.65 32.14 16.31
C ARG A 134 -20.38 30.87 15.93
N GLU A 135 -21.56 30.96 15.32
CA GLU A 135 -22.29 29.79 14.83
C GLU A 135 -21.50 29.00 13.79
N ILE A 136 -20.92 29.67 12.79
CA ILE A 136 -20.05 29.04 11.78
C ILE A 136 -18.88 28.33 12.45
N ARG A 137 -18.24 28.95 13.44
CA ARG A 137 -17.13 28.36 14.19
C ARG A 137 -17.58 27.14 15.01
N THR A 138 -18.70 27.24 15.71
CA THR A 138 -19.27 26.12 16.49
C THR A 138 -19.67 24.97 15.58
N LEU A 139 -20.24 25.25 14.40
CA LEU A 139 -20.54 24.26 13.39
C LEU A 139 -19.27 23.59 12.85
N TRP A 140 -18.24 24.37 12.55
CA TRP A 140 -16.93 23.86 12.13
C TRP A 140 -16.30 22.98 13.21
N ASP A 141 -16.31 23.41 14.48
CA ASP A 141 -15.77 22.63 15.59
C ASP A 141 -16.56 21.30 15.70
N ARG A 142 -17.90 21.32 15.56
CA ARG A 142 -18.74 20.10 15.57
C ARG A 142 -18.44 19.15 14.41
N THR A 143 -18.21 19.67 13.20
CA THR A 143 -17.88 18.82 12.04
C THR A 143 -16.48 18.26 12.15
N MET A 144 -15.51 19.06 12.61
CA MET A 144 -14.12 18.64 12.78
C MET A 144 -13.95 17.61 13.90
N VAL A 145 -14.77 17.64 14.95
CA VAL A 145 -14.75 16.57 15.97
C VAL A 145 -14.96 15.18 15.34
N LYS A 146 -15.77 15.08 14.28
CA LYS A 146 -16.00 13.82 13.56
C LYS A 146 -14.98 13.58 12.45
N GLN A 147 -14.61 14.62 11.71
CA GLN A 147 -13.81 14.50 10.48
C GLN A 147 -12.29 14.60 10.69
N SER A 148 -11.81 15.06 11.86
CA SER A 148 -10.37 15.26 12.12
C SER A 148 -9.55 13.98 12.08
N ALA A 149 -10.15 12.84 12.44
CA ALA A 149 -9.50 11.53 12.42
C ALA A 149 -9.39 10.92 11.01
N ARG A 150 -9.91 11.58 9.98
CA ARG A 150 -9.83 11.10 8.60
C ARG A 150 -8.37 11.03 8.13
N PRO A 151 -7.90 9.90 7.58
CA PRO A 151 -6.55 9.82 7.03
C PRO A 151 -6.40 10.73 5.82
N ILE A 152 -5.37 11.58 5.82
CA ILE A 152 -5.05 12.49 4.72
C ILE A 152 -3.96 11.85 3.85
N ASN A 153 -4.39 11.25 2.75
CA ASN A 153 -3.57 10.49 1.80
C ASN A 153 -4.13 10.58 0.37
N GLY A 154 -3.48 9.89 -0.58
CA GLY A 154 -3.98 9.82 -1.96
C GLY A 154 -5.40 9.25 -2.09
N GLU A 155 -5.80 8.30 -1.24
CA GLU A 155 -7.16 7.77 -1.25
C GLU A 155 -8.19 8.85 -0.88
N SER A 156 -7.87 9.73 0.07
CA SER A 156 -8.74 10.86 0.41
C SER A 156 -8.95 11.84 -0.77
N VAL A 157 -7.94 11.99 -1.64
CA VAL A 157 -8.06 12.77 -2.88
C VAL A 157 -8.99 12.08 -3.87
N VAL A 158 -8.83 10.78 -4.07
CA VAL A 158 -9.69 10.00 -4.98
C VAL A 158 -11.15 10.04 -4.54
N GLN A 159 -11.42 9.87 -3.25
CA GLN A 159 -12.79 9.92 -2.73
C GLN A 159 -13.40 11.33 -2.83
N ARG A 160 -12.60 12.36 -2.54
CA ARG A 160 -13.01 13.76 -2.73
C ARG A 160 -13.29 14.08 -4.19
N GLN A 161 -12.45 13.62 -5.11
CA GLN A 161 -12.64 13.77 -6.55
C GLN A 161 -13.91 13.07 -7.02
N ASN A 162 -14.13 11.82 -6.60
CA ASN A 162 -15.34 11.05 -6.90
C ASN A 162 -16.61 11.75 -6.39
N TYR A 163 -16.58 12.30 -5.18
CA TYR A 163 -17.66 13.12 -4.65
C TYR A 163 -17.94 14.35 -5.55
N LEU A 164 -16.90 15.10 -5.93
CA LEU A 164 -17.04 16.28 -6.79
C LEU A 164 -17.59 15.91 -8.19
N LEU A 165 -17.15 14.79 -8.75
CA LEU A 165 -17.68 14.24 -10.01
C LEU A 165 -19.18 13.94 -9.90
N ARG A 166 -19.62 13.31 -8.80
CA ARG A 166 -21.04 13.05 -8.53
C ARG A 166 -21.86 14.31 -8.35
N THR A 167 -21.26 15.39 -7.84
CA THR A 167 -21.92 16.72 -7.78
C THR A 167 -22.00 17.43 -9.14
N GLY A 168 -21.43 16.85 -10.21
CA GLY A 168 -21.49 17.39 -11.57
C GLY A 168 -20.30 18.28 -11.96
N MET A 169 -19.21 18.27 -11.18
CA MET A 169 -18.00 19.00 -11.54
C MET A 169 -17.25 18.32 -12.69
N GLN A 170 -16.60 19.11 -13.55
CA GLN A 170 -15.75 18.57 -14.63
C GLN A 170 -14.58 17.74 -14.06
N PRO A 171 -14.18 16.62 -14.70
CA PRO A 171 -13.17 15.73 -14.14
C PRO A 171 -11.83 16.38 -13.83
N ALA A 172 -11.32 17.22 -14.74
CA ALA A 172 -10.06 17.93 -14.53
C ALA A 172 -10.14 18.94 -13.37
N ALA A 173 -11.24 19.69 -13.29
CA ALA A 173 -11.45 20.68 -12.22
C ALA A 173 -11.65 20.00 -10.85
N ALA A 174 -12.35 18.86 -10.81
CA ALA A 174 -12.51 18.05 -9.61
C ALA A 174 -11.17 17.51 -9.10
N TYR A 175 -10.34 17.00 -10.01
CA TYR A 175 -8.99 16.52 -9.72
C TYR A 175 -8.10 17.64 -9.16
N ASP A 176 -8.01 18.77 -9.87
CA ASP A 176 -7.20 19.92 -9.46
C ASP A 176 -7.62 20.47 -8.09
N LYS A 177 -8.93 20.52 -7.83
CA LYS A 177 -9.45 20.98 -6.54
C LYS A 177 -9.02 20.04 -5.41
N ALA A 178 -9.28 18.75 -5.55
CA ALA A 178 -8.93 17.75 -4.53
C ALA A 178 -7.40 17.70 -4.29
N ARG A 179 -6.60 17.78 -5.37
CA ARG A 179 -5.14 17.82 -5.30
C ARG A 179 -4.62 19.06 -4.56
N LYS A 180 -5.13 20.25 -4.87
CA LYS A 180 -4.76 21.50 -4.19
C LYS A 180 -5.15 21.49 -2.71
N GLU A 181 -6.33 20.93 -2.37
CA GLU A 181 -6.74 20.73 -0.98
C GLU A 181 -5.70 19.86 -0.24
N LEU A 182 -5.24 18.74 -0.83
CA LEU A 182 -4.18 17.91 -0.22
C LEU A 182 -2.86 18.67 -0.07
N TYR A 183 -2.42 19.40 -1.11
CA TYR A 183 -1.15 20.12 -1.08
C TYR A 183 -1.09 21.14 0.05
N ARG A 184 -2.18 21.88 0.31
CA ARG A 184 -2.24 22.83 1.42
C ARG A 184 -1.98 22.15 2.76
N ILE A 185 -2.54 20.96 2.97
CA ILE A 185 -2.33 20.20 4.20
C ILE A 185 -0.90 19.68 4.27
N ARG A 186 -0.35 19.17 3.17
CA ARG A 186 1.04 18.70 3.13
C ARG A 186 2.02 19.83 3.46
N HIS A 187 1.83 21.01 2.88
CA HIS A 187 2.63 22.19 3.20
C HIS A 187 2.46 22.62 4.66
N ALA A 188 1.23 22.61 5.19
CA ALA A 188 0.98 22.94 6.59
C ALA A 188 1.69 21.96 7.54
N GLN A 189 1.61 20.66 7.29
CA GLN A 189 2.28 19.63 8.10
C GLN A 189 3.80 19.76 8.07
N GLU A 190 4.38 20.02 6.89
CA GLU A 190 5.83 20.20 6.75
C GLU A 190 6.33 21.47 7.46
N THR A 191 5.60 22.57 7.31
CA THR A 191 5.93 23.83 8.00
C THR A 191 5.77 23.71 9.51
N GLU A 192 4.70 23.06 9.98
CA GLU A 192 4.46 22.78 11.40
C GLU A 192 5.59 21.95 12.00
N ALA A 193 5.98 20.85 11.35
CA ALA A 193 7.07 19.99 11.83
C ALA A 193 8.41 20.73 11.88
N ARG A 194 8.70 21.59 10.88
CA ARG A 194 9.92 22.40 10.85
C ARG A 194 9.95 23.42 11.99
N VAL A 195 8.87 24.17 12.16
CA VAL A 195 8.76 25.21 13.20
C VAL A 195 8.80 24.57 14.58
N ALA A 196 8.07 23.48 14.82
CA ALA A 196 8.07 22.77 16.10
C ALA A 196 9.48 22.31 16.50
N ARG A 197 10.29 21.84 15.54
CA ARG A 197 11.69 21.48 15.79
C ARG A 197 12.54 22.71 16.13
N GLU A 198 12.38 23.82 15.40
CA GLU A 198 13.10 25.07 15.65
C GLU A 198 12.78 25.63 17.04
N GLU A 199 11.50 25.64 17.43
CA GLU A 199 11.04 26.07 18.76
C GLU A 199 11.57 25.15 19.87
N ALA A 200 11.57 23.83 19.65
CA ALA A 200 12.12 22.88 20.61
C ALA A 200 13.63 23.11 20.82
N LEU A 201 14.39 23.33 19.75
CA LEU A 201 15.83 23.65 19.85
C LEU A 201 16.06 25.00 20.55
N ALA A 202 15.25 26.02 20.23
CA ALA A 202 15.33 27.32 20.86
C ALA A 202 15.03 27.28 22.38
N THR A 203 14.19 26.34 22.81
CA THR A 203 13.89 26.09 24.24
C THR A 203 14.88 25.15 24.92
N GLY A 204 15.95 24.74 24.22
CA GLY A 204 17.02 23.91 24.77
C GLY A 204 16.76 22.40 24.72
N ALA A 205 15.77 21.94 23.95
CA ALA A 205 15.61 20.51 23.68
C ALA A 205 16.76 20.00 22.80
N TYR A 206 17.24 18.80 23.08
CA TYR A 206 18.25 18.12 22.28
C TYR A 206 17.63 16.87 21.62
N PHE A 207 17.97 16.66 20.35
CA PHE A 207 17.56 15.48 19.59
C PHE A 207 18.77 14.60 19.29
N GLY A 208 18.57 13.28 19.26
CA GLY A 208 19.57 12.33 18.81
C GLY A 208 19.95 12.49 17.32
N PRO A 209 20.75 11.56 16.76
CA PRO A 209 21.15 11.62 15.36
C PRO A 209 19.93 11.61 14.44
N GLY A 210 19.93 12.51 13.46
CA GLY A 210 18.85 12.62 12.49
C GLY A 210 18.83 11.46 11.48
N PRO A 211 17.76 11.32 10.68
CA PRO A 211 17.65 10.27 9.68
C PRO A 211 18.81 10.26 8.67
N LEU A 212 19.33 11.43 8.26
CA LEU A 212 20.47 11.53 7.34
C LEU A 212 21.75 10.95 7.93
N GLN A 213 22.02 11.22 9.21
CA GLN A 213 23.21 10.71 9.88
C GLN A 213 23.11 9.19 10.10
N ILE A 214 21.93 8.70 10.47
CA ILE A 214 21.66 7.27 10.60
C ILE A 214 21.80 6.57 9.24
N GLY A 215 21.30 7.20 8.16
CA GLY A 215 21.44 6.71 6.79
C GLY A 215 22.92 6.54 6.41
N MET A 216 23.73 7.58 6.60
CA MET A 216 25.17 7.53 6.32
C MET A 216 25.87 6.40 7.09
N GLN A 217 25.55 6.23 8.38
CA GLN A 217 26.12 5.14 9.19
C GLN A 217 25.75 3.73 8.69
N LEU A 218 24.58 3.57 8.07
CA LEU A 218 24.18 2.30 7.47
C LEU A 218 24.87 2.07 6.12
N GLU A 219 25.04 3.13 5.32
CA GLU A 219 25.78 3.10 4.06
C GLU A 219 27.26 2.76 4.28
N ASP A 220 27.90 3.38 5.27
CA ASP A 220 29.29 3.10 5.65
C ASP A 220 29.48 1.61 6.01
N LYS A 221 28.56 1.04 6.81
CA LYS A 221 28.60 -0.38 7.17
C LYS A 221 28.46 -1.29 5.95
N ALA A 222 27.52 -0.99 5.07
CA ALA A 222 27.31 -1.76 3.85
C ALA A 222 28.51 -1.65 2.88
N TYR A 223 29.16 -0.47 2.84
CA TYR A 223 30.35 -0.25 2.03
C TYR A 223 31.54 -1.08 2.53
N GLU A 224 31.79 -1.12 3.84
CA GLU A 224 32.86 -1.96 4.41
C GLU A 224 32.60 -3.45 4.16
N ASP A 225 31.35 -3.90 4.31
CA ASP A 225 30.97 -5.27 3.96
C ASP A 225 31.24 -5.58 2.48
N TRP A 226 30.86 -4.67 1.58
CA TRP A 226 31.14 -4.79 0.14
C TRP A 226 32.65 -4.79 -0.15
N LYS A 227 33.43 -3.95 0.52
CA LYS A 227 34.88 -3.85 0.35
C LYS A 227 35.57 -5.17 0.69
N THR A 228 35.23 -5.77 1.83
CA THR A 228 35.79 -7.07 2.22
C THR A 228 35.39 -8.19 1.25
N TRP A 229 34.19 -8.13 0.66
CA TRP A 229 33.77 -9.05 -0.40
C TRP A 229 34.57 -8.82 -1.70
N ALA A 230 34.73 -7.56 -2.11
CA ALA A 230 35.42 -7.19 -3.34
C ALA A 230 36.89 -7.60 -3.29
N GLU A 231 37.58 -7.38 -2.17
CA GLU A 231 38.96 -7.84 -1.95
C GLU A 231 39.08 -9.36 -2.15
N LYS A 232 38.17 -10.15 -1.56
CA LYS A 232 38.15 -11.61 -1.74
C LYS A 232 37.88 -12.02 -3.18
N GLN A 233 36.99 -11.32 -3.88
CA GLN A 233 36.71 -11.58 -5.29
C GLN A 233 37.90 -11.25 -6.18
N ILE A 234 38.57 -10.12 -5.95
CA ILE A 234 39.78 -9.74 -6.68
C ILE A 234 40.87 -10.80 -6.47
N VAL A 235 41.07 -11.26 -5.23
CA VAL A 235 42.03 -12.34 -4.94
C VAL A 235 41.65 -13.63 -5.67
N ALA A 236 40.38 -14.04 -5.62
CA ALA A 236 39.91 -15.25 -6.30
C ALA A 236 40.06 -15.14 -7.83
N PHE A 237 39.77 -13.97 -8.41
CA PHE A 237 39.93 -13.71 -9.84
C PHE A 237 41.40 -13.76 -10.26
N LYS A 238 42.31 -13.13 -9.51
CA LYS A 238 43.76 -13.22 -9.73
C LYS A 238 44.26 -14.66 -9.64
N GLN A 239 43.80 -15.44 -8.66
CA GLN A 239 44.16 -16.86 -8.53
C GLN A 239 43.65 -17.68 -9.72
N LEU A 240 42.42 -17.44 -10.18
CA LEU A 240 41.85 -18.12 -11.33
C LEU A 240 42.60 -17.77 -12.62
N GLN A 241 42.94 -16.49 -12.85
CA GLN A 241 43.78 -16.06 -13.97
C GLN A 241 45.17 -16.71 -13.92
N GLY A 242 45.81 -16.74 -12.74
CA GLY A 242 47.08 -17.43 -12.55
C GLY A 242 46.99 -18.94 -12.83
N SER A 243 45.88 -19.58 -12.50
CA SER A 243 45.66 -21.01 -12.80
C SER A 243 45.36 -21.30 -14.28
N ALA A 244 44.82 -20.32 -15.02
CA ALA A 244 44.56 -20.42 -16.45
C ALA A 244 45.83 -20.23 -17.30
N TYR A 245 46.85 -19.58 -16.74
CA TYR A 245 48.17 -19.45 -17.35
C TYR A 245 49.12 -20.54 -16.84
N THR A 246 49.16 -21.68 -17.52
CA THR A 246 50.11 -22.77 -17.21
C THR A 246 51.51 -22.43 -17.73
N GLY A 247 52.19 -21.47 -17.09
CA GLY A 247 53.60 -21.19 -17.30
C GLY A 247 54.42 -21.73 -16.14
N THR A 248 54.98 -22.93 -16.27
CA THR A 248 55.95 -23.48 -15.32
C THR A 248 57.28 -22.77 -15.46
N GLU A 249 57.54 -21.74 -14.66
CA GLU A 249 58.92 -21.32 -14.35
C GLU A 249 59.01 -20.97 -12.85
N ASN A 250 59.68 -21.86 -12.11
CA ASN A 250 60.17 -21.56 -10.77
C ASN A 250 61.24 -20.48 -10.89
N GLU A 251 61.00 -19.30 -10.35
CA GLU A 251 62.02 -18.56 -9.61
C GLU A 251 61.37 -17.53 -8.69
N SER A 252 61.89 -17.48 -7.48
CA SER A 252 61.52 -16.62 -6.36
C SER A 252 61.20 -15.18 -6.76
N ALA A 253 59.99 -14.72 -6.45
CA ALA A 253 59.63 -13.31 -6.50
C ALA A 253 58.98 -12.90 -5.18
N ASP A 254 59.74 -12.14 -4.40
CA ASP A 254 59.29 -11.43 -3.21
C ASP A 254 58.05 -10.57 -3.51
N LEU A 255 57.05 -10.66 -2.64
CA LEU A 255 55.80 -9.90 -2.75
C LEU A 255 56.02 -8.48 -2.22
N GLU A 256 56.54 -7.59 -3.06
CA GLU A 256 56.42 -6.15 -2.86
C GLU A 256 55.04 -5.70 -3.33
N ILE A 257 54.21 -5.23 -2.39
CA ILE A 257 52.93 -4.60 -2.68
C ILE A 257 53.23 -3.23 -3.29
N GLN A 258 53.25 -3.14 -4.62
CA GLN A 258 53.23 -1.85 -5.31
C GLN A 258 51.84 -1.24 -5.19
N GLU A 259 51.78 0.01 -4.72
CA GLU A 259 50.56 0.82 -4.75
C GLU A 259 50.01 0.86 -6.18
N PRO A 260 48.70 0.67 -6.37
CA PRO A 260 48.12 0.77 -7.70
C PRO A 260 48.23 2.22 -8.17
N GLN A 261 49.13 2.45 -9.13
CA GLN A 261 49.10 3.65 -9.95
C GLN A 261 47.74 3.70 -10.64
N GLN A 262 47.21 4.92 -10.73
CA GLN A 262 45.90 5.26 -11.26
C GLN A 262 45.72 4.70 -12.69
N GLU A 263 45.22 3.47 -12.79
CA GLU A 263 44.72 2.94 -14.05
C GLU A 263 43.44 3.71 -14.39
N GLU A 264 43.45 4.28 -15.60
CA GLU A 264 42.38 5.03 -16.22
C GLU A 264 41.02 4.34 -15.99
N LEU A 265 40.01 5.18 -15.71
CA LEU A 265 38.61 4.82 -15.57
C LEU A 265 38.14 3.92 -16.73
N GLN A 266 38.28 2.60 -16.57
CA GLN A 266 37.52 1.64 -17.35
C GLN A 266 36.05 1.85 -17.01
N GLU A 267 35.23 2.07 -18.05
CA GLU A 267 33.77 2.12 -17.93
C GLU A 267 33.30 0.89 -17.14
N VAL A 268 32.83 1.14 -15.92
CA VAL A 268 32.24 0.13 -15.06
C VAL A 268 31.02 -0.41 -15.80
N SER A 269 31.12 -1.64 -16.29
CA SER A 269 29.98 -2.35 -16.87
C SER A 269 28.83 -2.33 -15.85
N SER A 270 27.63 -2.04 -16.33
CA SER A 270 26.43 -1.85 -15.49
C SER A 270 25.91 -3.13 -14.82
N GLU A 271 26.70 -4.21 -14.79
CA GLU A 271 26.26 -5.54 -14.40
C GLU A 271 27.05 -6.04 -13.19
N ILE A 272 26.36 -6.10 -12.06
CA ILE A 272 26.82 -6.81 -10.87
C ILE A 272 26.84 -8.32 -11.23
N PRO A 273 27.98 -9.02 -11.16
CA PRO A 273 28.17 -10.35 -11.74
C PRO A 273 27.37 -11.50 -11.07
N ALA A 274 26.47 -11.21 -10.12
CA ALA A 274 25.70 -12.21 -9.38
C ALA A 274 24.18 -11.98 -9.33
N THR A 275 23.62 -11.03 -10.09
CA THR A 275 22.15 -10.86 -10.19
C THR A 275 21.68 -10.98 -11.63
N LYS A 276 21.20 -12.17 -12.01
CA LYS A 276 20.61 -12.45 -13.33
C LYS A 276 19.21 -11.82 -13.52
N ALA A 277 18.90 -10.78 -12.76
CA ALA A 277 17.65 -10.04 -12.82
C ALA A 277 17.97 -8.56 -12.69
N GLY A 278 18.24 -7.92 -13.83
CA GLY A 278 18.11 -6.47 -13.93
C GLY A 278 16.67 -6.11 -13.56
N GLN A 279 16.49 -5.35 -12.49
CA GLN A 279 15.19 -4.73 -12.22
C GLN A 279 14.96 -3.68 -13.31
N ALA A 280 13.92 -3.88 -14.12
CA ALA A 280 13.45 -2.84 -15.03
C ALA A 280 12.96 -1.66 -14.18
N ALA A 281 13.58 -0.49 -14.35
CA ALA A 281 13.08 0.76 -13.80
C ALA A 281 11.71 1.06 -14.42
N GLN A 282 10.64 0.73 -13.71
CA GLN A 282 9.29 1.18 -14.04
C GLN A 282 9.04 2.47 -13.24
N GLY A 283 9.34 3.61 -13.84
CA GLY A 283 9.14 4.89 -13.18
C GLY A 283 9.60 6.06 -14.03
N GLY A 284 8.79 6.43 -15.01
CA GLY A 284 8.97 7.65 -15.81
C GLY A 284 7.62 8.11 -16.33
N ALA A 285 7.03 9.12 -15.67
CA ALA A 285 5.82 9.76 -16.15
C ALA A 285 6.16 10.61 -17.39
N ALA A 286 5.70 10.16 -18.55
CA ALA A 286 5.55 11.00 -19.73
C ALA A 286 4.17 10.76 -20.33
N ILE A 287 3.13 11.17 -19.60
CA ILE A 287 1.79 11.33 -20.18
C ILE A 287 1.19 12.58 -19.55
N HIS A 288 1.39 13.73 -20.18
CA HIS A 288 0.33 14.62 -20.65
C HIS A 288 0.95 15.62 -21.64
N PRO A 289 0.22 15.99 -22.72
CA PRO A 289 0.66 16.97 -23.71
C PRO A 289 0.73 18.40 -23.14
#